data_AF-F2ALQ9-F1
#
_entry.id   AF-F2ALQ9-F1
#
_cell.length_a   1.000
_cell.length_b   1.000
_cell.length_c   1.000
_cell.angle_alpha   90.00
_cell.angle_beta   90.00
_cell.angle_gamma   90.00
#
_symmetry.space_group_name_H-M   'P 1'
#
loop_
_entity.id
_entity.type
_entity.pdbx_description
1 polymer ?
#
loop_
_entity_poly.entity_id
_entity_poly.type
_entity_poly.pdbx_seq_one_letter_code
_entity_poly.pdbx_strand_id
1 'polypeptide(L)'
;MKNVYGGDVETQMRNLYESLSEKDRRRYAAIEASKLGHGGIGYVAELFGCHPDTITQGRRDLNNLPHDEAQGRVRKKGEAVHLLATASRESSTRLKLKSRRKQLDRRSATVKSGPTSGCQ
;
A
#
# COMPACT_ATOMS: atom_id res chain seq x y z
N MET A 1 -27.53 11.89 -16.78
CA MET A 1 -26.35 11.65 -17.65
C MET A 1 -26.56 10.30 -18.33
N LYS A 2 -26.22 10.19 -19.62
CA LYS A 2 -26.38 8.94 -20.37
C LYS A 2 -25.20 8.03 -19.98
N ASN A 3 -25.45 6.95 -19.24
CA ASN A 3 -24.39 5.99 -18.94
C ASN A 3 -24.05 5.26 -20.24
N VAL A 4 -22.84 5.52 -20.74
CA VAL A 4 -22.38 4.96 -22.02
C VAL A 4 -22.02 3.48 -21.87
N TYR A 5 -21.56 3.10 -20.68
CA TYR A 5 -21.36 1.71 -20.27
C TYR A 5 -22.49 1.25 -19.34
N GLY A 6 -22.74 -0.06 -19.30
CA GLY A 6 -23.63 -0.65 -18.28
C GLY A 6 -23.03 -0.56 -16.88
N GLY A 7 -23.86 -0.50 -15.84
CA GLY A 7 -23.41 -0.28 -14.45
C GLY A 7 -22.40 -1.33 -13.93
N ASP A 8 -22.54 -2.58 -14.36
CA ASP A 8 -21.56 -3.64 -14.02
C ASP A 8 -20.19 -3.36 -14.62
N VAL A 9 -20.16 -2.86 -15.87
CA VAL A 9 -18.93 -2.50 -16.58
C VAL A 9 -18.29 -1.28 -15.95
N GLU A 10 -19.05 -0.23 -15.65
CA GLU A 10 -18.54 0.96 -14.93
C GLU A 10 -17.89 0.59 -13.58
N THR A 11 -18.47 -0.39 -12.88
CA THR A 11 -17.92 -0.89 -11.62
C THR A 11 -16.61 -1.66 -11.83
N GLN A 12 -16.54 -2.54 -12.83
CA GLN A 12 -15.30 -3.24 -13.17
C GLN A 12 -14.19 -2.28 -13.62
N MET A 13 -14.55 -1.25 -14.41
CA MET A 13 -13.62 -0.22 -14.87
C MET A 13 -13.03 0.56 -13.70
N ARG A 14 -13.86 0.96 -12.72
CA ARG A 14 -13.38 1.65 -11.50
C ARG A 14 -12.44 0.76 -10.67
N ASN A 15 -12.82 -0.50 -10.43
CA ASN A 15 -11.99 -1.44 -9.67
C ASN A 15 -10.63 -1.65 -10.34
N LEU A 16 -10.62 -1.81 -11.67
CA LEU A 16 -9.37 -1.91 -12.42
C LEU A 16 -8.57 -0.63 -12.30
N TYR A 17 -9.19 0.53 -12.53
CA TYR A 17 -8.53 1.83 -12.43
C TYR A 17 -7.84 2.03 -11.08
N GLU A 18 -8.49 1.69 -9.97
CA GLU A 18 -7.92 1.80 -8.62
C GLU A 18 -6.75 0.85 -8.38
N SER A 19 -6.70 -0.30 -9.06
CA SER A 19 -5.61 -1.28 -8.94
C SER A 19 -4.34 -0.90 -9.72
N LEU A 20 -4.45 0.02 -10.68
CA LEU A 20 -3.36 0.39 -11.57
C LEU A 20 -2.36 1.38 -10.94
N SER A 21 -1.12 1.33 -11.43
CA SER A 21 -0.14 2.37 -11.12
C SER A 21 -0.62 3.74 -11.63
N GLU A 22 -0.15 4.84 -11.05
CA GLU A 22 -0.55 6.18 -11.50
C GLU A 22 -0.34 6.38 -13.01
N LYS A 23 0.80 5.92 -13.53
CA LYS A 23 1.13 6.00 -14.95
C LYS A 23 0.17 5.20 -15.83
N ASP A 24 -0.19 4.01 -15.40
CA ASP A 24 -1.11 3.15 -16.14
C ASP A 24 -2.54 3.66 -16.05
N ARG A 25 -2.92 4.28 -14.92
CA ARG A 25 -4.20 4.98 -14.75
C ARG A 25 -4.39 6.08 -15.78
N ARG A 26 -3.41 6.97 -15.99
CA ARG A 26 -3.54 8.06 -16.99
C ARG A 26 -3.74 7.48 -18.39
N ARG A 27 -2.94 6.48 -18.75
CA ARG A 27 -2.99 5.81 -20.06
C ARG A 27 -4.31 5.09 -20.28
N TYR A 28 -4.76 4.33 -19.28
CA TYR A 28 -6.03 3.62 -19.34
C TYR A 28 -7.19 4.60 -19.51
N ALA A 29 -7.24 5.68 -18.72
CA ALA A 29 -8.27 6.70 -18.87
C ALA A 29 -8.25 7.37 -20.25
N ALA A 30 -7.07 7.60 -20.83
CA ALA A 30 -6.94 8.11 -22.19
C ALA A 30 -7.48 7.14 -23.26
N ILE A 31 -7.24 5.83 -23.11
CA ILE A 31 -7.79 4.81 -24.00
C ILE A 31 -9.32 4.79 -23.93
N GLU A 32 -9.88 4.73 -22.71
CA GLU A 32 -11.33 4.69 -22.53
C GLU A 32 -12.00 5.96 -23.07
N ALA A 33 -11.42 7.14 -22.82
CA ALA A 33 -11.94 8.39 -23.37
C ALA A 33 -11.88 8.43 -24.90
N SER A 34 -10.84 7.85 -25.50
CA SER A 34 -10.70 7.78 -26.96
C SER A 34 -11.75 6.91 -27.63
N LYS A 35 -12.29 5.90 -26.94
CA LYS A 35 -13.36 5.02 -27.48
C LYS A 35 -14.69 5.76 -27.63
N LEU A 36 -14.92 6.77 -26.81
CA LEU A 36 -16.20 7.49 -26.71
C LEU A 36 -16.28 8.73 -27.61
N GLY A 37 -15.16 9.20 -28.16
CA GLY A 37 -15.13 10.37 -29.04
C GLY A 37 -15.43 11.69 -28.33
N HIS A 38 -16.33 12.51 -28.89
CA HIS A 38 -16.65 13.84 -28.37
C HIS A 38 -17.36 13.73 -27.01
N GLY A 39 -16.80 14.36 -25.97
CA GLY A 39 -17.33 14.30 -24.60
C GLY A 39 -16.86 13.09 -23.77
N GLY A 40 -16.12 12.15 -24.39
CA GLY A 40 -15.55 10.99 -23.70
C GLY A 40 -14.62 11.36 -22.55
N ILE A 41 -13.84 12.44 -22.71
CA ILE A 41 -12.95 12.94 -21.66
C ILE A 41 -13.73 13.35 -20.41
N GLY A 42 -14.83 14.09 -20.58
CA GLY A 42 -15.65 14.54 -19.45
C GLY A 42 -16.31 13.37 -18.72
N TYR A 43 -16.88 12.43 -19.48
CA TYR A 43 -17.50 11.24 -18.90
C TYR A 43 -16.50 10.35 -18.15
N VAL A 44 -15.33 10.09 -18.74
CA VAL A 44 -14.30 9.24 -18.11
C VAL A 44 -13.67 9.94 -16.90
N ALA A 45 -13.50 11.26 -16.96
CA ALA A 45 -13.04 12.06 -15.82
C ALA A 45 -13.99 11.95 -14.63
N GLU A 46 -15.30 12.01 -14.89
CA GLU A 46 -16.34 11.83 -13.87
C GLU A 46 -16.36 10.39 -13.33
N LEU A 47 -16.33 9.39 -14.21
CA LEU A 47 -16.33 7.97 -13.83
C LEU A 47 -15.15 7.57 -12.93
N PHE A 48 -13.95 8.07 -13.24
CA PHE A 48 -12.73 7.77 -12.49
C PHE A 48 -12.38 8.79 -11.41
N GLY A 49 -13.16 9.87 -11.29
CA GLY A 49 -12.89 10.96 -10.33
C GLY A 49 -11.54 11.63 -10.57
N CYS A 50 -11.11 11.78 -11.82
CA CYS A 50 -9.81 12.35 -12.18
C CYS A 50 -9.95 13.64 -13.00
N HIS A 51 -8.90 14.47 -13.02
CA HIS A 51 -8.93 15.70 -13.80
C HIS A 51 -8.86 15.40 -15.31
N PRO A 52 -9.60 16.12 -16.18
CA PRO A 52 -9.51 15.97 -17.63
C PRO A 52 -8.08 16.08 -18.19
N ASP A 53 -7.22 16.86 -17.53
CA ASP A 53 -5.81 16.98 -17.91
C ASP A 53 -5.03 15.68 -17.72
N THR A 54 -5.40 14.84 -16.74
CA THR A 54 -4.81 13.51 -16.54
C THR A 54 -5.04 12.63 -17.76
N ILE A 55 -6.22 12.71 -18.35
CA ILE A 55 -6.61 11.97 -19.56
C ILE A 55 -5.86 12.54 -20.77
N THR A 56 -5.76 13.86 -20.87
CA THR A 56 -4.99 14.53 -21.93
C THR A 56 -3.51 14.17 -21.87
N GLN A 57 -2.94 14.13 -20.66
CA GLN A 57 -1.56 13.69 -20.45
C GLN A 57 -1.40 12.21 -20.77
N GLY A 58 -2.34 11.36 -20.35
CA GLY A 58 -2.35 9.94 -20.71
C GLY A 58 -2.34 9.70 -22.22
N ARG A 59 -3.00 10.56 -23.01
CA ARG A 59 -2.98 10.50 -24.48
C ARG A 59 -1.60 10.84 -25.05
N ARG A 60 -0.91 11.83 -24.47
CA ARG A 60 0.49 12.13 -24.81
C ARG A 60 1.41 10.98 -24.41
N ASP A 61 1.20 10.43 -23.22
CA ASP A 61 1.97 9.29 -22.71
C ASP A 61 1.84 8.09 -23.65
N LEU A 62 0.65 7.81 -24.21
CA LEU A 62 0.40 6.75 -25.19
C LEU A 62 1.13 6.96 -26.52
N ASN A 63 1.13 8.18 -27.05
CA ASN A 63 1.83 8.52 -28.29
C ASN A 63 3.36 8.37 -28.19
N ASN A 64 3.89 8.38 -26.97
CA ASN A 64 5.31 8.22 -26.69
C ASN A 64 5.72 6.75 -26.43
N LEU A 65 4.79 5.77 -26.42
CA LEU A 65 5.17 4.36 -26.34
C LEU A 65 5.83 3.89 -27.66
N PRO A 66 6.87 3.05 -27.61
CA PRO A 66 7.39 2.32 -26.44
C PRO A 66 8.49 3.05 -25.65
N HIS A 67 8.82 4.31 -25.97
CA HIS A 67 9.89 5.06 -25.29
C HIS A 67 9.46 5.50 -23.89
N ASP A 68 9.69 4.61 -22.94
CA ASP A 68 9.31 4.81 -21.56
C ASP A 68 10.42 5.51 -20.78
N GLU A 69 10.43 6.85 -20.79
CA GLU A 69 11.43 7.65 -20.06
C GLU A 69 11.50 7.32 -18.55
N ALA A 70 10.47 6.68 -18.00
CA ALA A 70 10.44 6.26 -16.61
C ALA A 70 11.16 4.93 -16.34
N GLN A 71 11.43 4.07 -17.34
CA GLN A 71 12.13 2.79 -17.13
C GLN A 71 13.54 2.97 -16.55
N GLY A 72 14.23 4.07 -16.88
CA GLY A 72 15.57 4.38 -16.35
C GLY A 72 15.57 5.07 -14.98
N ARG A 73 14.42 5.55 -14.49
CA ARG A 73 14.31 6.34 -13.24
C ARG A 73 13.49 5.63 -12.15
N VAL A 74 13.15 4.35 -12.33
CA VAL A 74 12.48 3.56 -11.29
C VAL A 74 13.47 3.35 -10.13
N ARG A 75 13.36 4.18 -9.10
CA ARG A 75 14.07 3.99 -7.84
C ARG A 75 13.65 2.64 -7.25
N LYS A 76 14.61 1.72 -7.06
CA LYS A 76 14.40 0.52 -6.22
C LYS A 76 13.92 1.00 -4.84
N LYS A 77 12.75 0.54 -4.41
CA LYS A 77 12.26 0.77 -3.04
C LYS A 77 13.33 0.23 -2.09
N GLY A 78 13.84 1.09 -1.22
CA GLY A 78 15.06 0.83 -0.45
C GLY A 78 14.94 -0.43 0.41
N GLU A 79 15.78 -1.43 0.14
CA GLU A 79 15.98 -2.63 0.97
C GLU A 79 16.33 -2.26 2.43
N ALA A 80 16.87 -1.06 2.66
CA ALA A 80 17.17 -0.52 3.98
C ALA A 80 15.95 -0.40 4.91
N VAL A 81 14.74 -0.15 4.37
CA VAL A 81 13.53 0.00 5.22
C VAL A 81 13.06 -1.36 5.75
N HIS A 82 13.28 -2.44 5.00
CA HIS A 82 12.89 -3.78 5.44
C HIS A 82 13.86 -4.32 6.51
N LEU A 83 15.16 -4.11 6.35
CA LEU A 83 16.17 -4.55 7.33
C LEU A 83 16.06 -3.80 8.67
N LEU A 84 15.74 -2.50 8.66
CA LEU A 84 15.51 -1.74 9.89
C LEU A 84 14.22 -2.18 10.61
N ALA A 85 13.17 -2.54 9.86
CA ALA A 85 11.90 -3.03 10.42
C ALA A 85 12.04 -4.43 11.05
N THR A 86 12.83 -5.33 10.46
CA THR A 86 13.10 -6.65 11.04
C THR A 86 13.99 -6.55 12.28
N ALA A 87 15.05 -5.74 12.24
CA ALA A 87 15.94 -5.52 13.39
C ALA A 87 15.21 -4.94 14.62
N SER A 88 14.25 -4.03 14.41
CA SER A 88 13.42 -3.48 15.49
C SER A 88 12.48 -4.54 16.10
N ARG A 89 11.90 -5.41 15.26
CA ARG A 89 11.04 -6.53 15.72
C ARG A 89 11.81 -7.55 16.56
N GLU A 90 13.01 -7.94 16.15
CA GLU A 90 13.87 -8.87 16.90
C GLU A 90 14.35 -8.29 18.23
N SER A 91 14.66 -6.98 18.25
CA SER A 91 15.04 -6.27 19.46
C SER A 91 13.88 -6.24 20.48
N SER A 92 12.65 -6.04 19.99
CA SER A 92 11.45 -5.96 20.82
C SER A 92 11.01 -7.31 21.42
N THR A 93 11.18 -8.43 20.70
CA THR A 93 10.90 -9.77 21.24
C THR A 93 11.96 -10.20 22.27
N ARG A 94 13.23 -9.88 22.01
CA ARG A 94 14.36 -10.18 22.91
C ARG A 94 14.26 -9.43 24.24
N LEU A 95 13.84 -8.16 24.22
CA LEU A 95 13.58 -7.38 25.43
C LEU A 95 12.40 -7.95 26.25
N LYS A 96 11.33 -8.39 25.57
CA LYS A 96 10.16 -8.99 26.22
C LYS A 96 10.48 -10.32 26.90
N LEU A 97 11.34 -11.15 26.30
CA LEU A 97 11.81 -12.40 26.90
C LEU A 97 12.74 -12.19 28.10
N LYS A 98 13.67 -11.21 28.03
CA LYS A 98 14.54 -10.84 29.16
C LYS A 98 13.74 -10.32 30.35
N SER A 99 12.71 -9.49 30.11
CA SER A 99 11.80 -9.01 31.15
C SER A 99 11.03 -10.15 31.84
N ARG A 100 10.50 -11.11 31.06
CA ARG A 100 9.84 -12.31 31.61
C ARG A 100 10.76 -13.15 32.51
N ARG A 101 12.02 -13.38 32.12
CA ARG A 101 12.99 -14.11 32.97
C ARG A 101 13.25 -13.39 34.30
N LYS A 102 13.44 -12.06 34.28
CA LYS A 102 13.68 -11.28 35.50
C LYS A 102 12.50 -11.31 36.49
N GLN A 103 11.27 -11.41 35.99
CA GLN A 103 10.06 -11.55 36.81
C GLN A 103 9.93 -12.92 37.47
N LEU A 104 10.29 -14.00 36.77
CA LEU A 104 10.26 -15.35 37.33
C LEU A 104 11.33 -15.54 38.40
N ASP A 105 12.54 -15.00 38.18
CA ASP A 105 13.63 -15.09 39.16
C ASP A 105 13.31 -14.34 40.46
N ARG A 106 12.67 -13.16 40.35
CA ARG A 106 12.17 -12.42 41.52
C ARG A 106 11.07 -13.15 42.30
N ARG A 107 10.19 -13.91 41.63
CA ARG A 107 9.14 -14.72 42.28
C ARG A 107 9.68 -15.95 43.01
N SER A 108 10.79 -16.52 42.54
CA SER A 108 11.45 -17.66 43.19
C SER A 108 12.20 -17.27 44.48
N ALA A 109 12.60 -16.00 44.61
CA ALA A 109 13.28 -15.49 45.81
C ALA A 109 12.34 -15.29 47.03
N THR A 110 11.03 -15.15 46.82
CA THR A 110 10.06 -14.85 47.90
C THR A 110 9.44 -16.09 48.57
N VAL A 111 9.84 -17.31 48.18
CA VAL A 111 9.29 -18.56 48.75
C VAL A 111 10.21 -19.20 49.82
N LYS A 112 11.43 -18.67 50.04
CA LYS A 112 12.40 -19.23 51.01
C LYS A 112 12.47 -18.50 52.36
N SER A 113 11.32 -18.28 53.00
CA SER A 113 11.29 -18.01 54.44
C SER A 113 10.07 -18.69 55.06
N GLY A 114 10.17 -20.01 55.23
CA GLY A 114 9.29 -20.74 56.12
C GLY A 114 9.62 -20.39 57.58
N PRO A 115 8.63 -20.23 58.48
CA PRO A 115 8.92 -20.08 59.89
C PRO A 115 9.38 -21.44 60.44
N THR A 116 10.66 -21.53 60.81
CA THR A 116 11.20 -22.65 61.57
C THR A 116 10.69 -22.56 63.01
N SER A 117 9.93 -23.56 63.42
CA SER A 117 9.59 -23.88 64.81
C SER A 117 10.84 -24.11 65.66
N GLY A 118 10.84 -23.69 66.94
CA GLY A 118 11.90 -24.09 67.87
C GLY A 118 11.76 -23.58 69.31
N CYS A 119 11.28 -24.48 70.17
CA CYS A 119 11.70 -24.77 71.56
C CYS A 119 11.89 -23.64 72.58
N GLN A 120 11.02 -23.62 73.60
CA GLN A 120 11.38 -23.81 75.02
C GLN A 120 10.39 -24.76 75.67
#